data_AF-A0A967T4A9-F1
#
_entry.id   AF-A0A967T4A9-F1
#
_cell.length_a   1.000
_cell.length_b   1.000
_cell.length_c   1.000
_cell.angle_alpha   90.00
_cell.angle_beta   90.00
_cell.angle_gamma   90.00
#
_symmetry.space_group_name_H-M   'P 1'
#
loop_
_entity.id
_entity.type
_entity.pdbx_description
1 polymer ?
#
loop_
_entity_poly.entity_id
_entity_poly.type
_entity_poly.pdbx_seq_one_letter_code
_entity_poly.pdbx_strand_id
1 'polypeptide(L)'
;TNYLGNSVSDYCQEELEHEMREASYDLQYHIYTVALHRYLTKRLPEYSYEDHFGGAFYLFVRGINKDGSEGIFFDKPDKDVIMTLDDYIRGGSDG
;
A
#
# COMPACT_ATOMS: atom_id res chain seq x y z
N THR A 1 6.56 13.08 -8.52
CA THR A 1 5.34 13.92 -8.67
C THR A 1 4.31 13.01 -9.30
N ASN A 2 3.04 12.97 -8.84
CA ASN A 2 2.02 12.05 -9.39
C ASN A 2 1.49 12.47 -10.78
N TYR A 3 2.41 12.85 -11.68
CA TYR A 3 2.14 13.25 -13.04
C TYR A 3 2.91 12.28 -13.95
N LEU A 4 2.16 11.42 -14.65
CA LEU A 4 2.69 10.42 -15.59
C LEU A 4 2.50 10.86 -17.04
N GLY A 5 1.58 11.79 -17.27
CA GLY A 5 1.30 12.35 -18.57
C GLY A 5 -0.02 13.10 -18.61
N ASN A 6 -0.46 13.42 -19.83
CA ASN A 6 -1.62 14.27 -20.12
C ASN A 6 -2.87 13.46 -20.47
N SER A 7 -2.72 12.17 -20.75
CA SER A 7 -3.81 11.28 -21.13
C SER A 7 -4.07 10.27 -20.03
N VAL A 8 -5.29 9.73 -19.99
CA VAL A 8 -5.66 8.68 -19.03
C VAL A 8 -4.85 7.39 -19.26
N SER A 9 -4.49 7.10 -20.52
CA SER A 9 -3.63 5.97 -20.89
C SER A 9 -2.22 6.06 -20.30
N ASP A 10 -1.74 7.26 -19.95
CA ASP A 10 -0.44 7.44 -19.27
C ASP A 10 -0.48 6.96 -17.80
N TYR A 11 -1.66 6.59 -17.30
CA TYR A 11 -1.87 6.05 -15.95
C TYR A 11 -2.33 4.59 -15.99
N CYS A 12 -1.90 3.84 -17.01
CA CYS A 12 -2.09 2.40 -17.08
C CYS A 12 -1.30 1.69 -15.97
N GLN A 13 -1.65 0.44 -15.68
CA GLN A 13 -1.05 -0.31 -14.55
C GLN A 13 0.47 -0.39 -14.60
N GLU A 14 1.07 -0.55 -15.79
CA GLU A 14 2.52 -0.63 -15.96
C GLU A 14 3.23 0.67 -15.52
N GLU A 15 2.70 1.83 -15.92
CA GLU A 15 3.23 3.13 -15.53
C GLU A 15 3.02 3.40 -14.03
N LEU A 16 1.88 2.97 -13.47
CA LEU A 16 1.64 3.04 -12.04
C LEU A 16 2.66 2.21 -11.25
N GLU A 17 2.88 0.95 -11.64
CA GLU A 17 3.86 0.08 -10.99
C GLU A 17 5.28 0.66 -11.06
N HIS A 18 5.64 1.27 -12.18
CA HIS A 18 6.93 1.94 -12.34
C HIS A 18 7.06 3.12 -11.37
N GLU A 19 6.09 4.04 -11.34
CA GLU A 19 6.13 5.19 -10.43
C GLU A 19 6.05 4.77 -8.96
N MET A 20 5.28 3.73 -8.61
CA MET A 20 5.22 3.21 -7.25
C MET A 20 6.60 2.80 -6.72
N ARG A 21 7.45 2.20 -7.58
CA ARG A 21 8.84 1.84 -7.25
C ARG A 21 9.75 3.07 -7.22
N GLU A 22 9.73 3.89 -8.25
CA GLU A 22 10.60 5.08 -8.38
C GLU A 22 10.37 6.09 -7.26
N ALA A 23 9.11 6.31 -6.87
CA ALA A 23 8.75 7.22 -5.78
C ALA A 23 8.82 6.56 -4.38
N SER A 24 9.15 5.26 -4.33
CA SER A 24 9.20 4.46 -3.09
C SER A 24 7.89 4.47 -2.29
N TYR A 25 6.76 4.51 -3.01
CA TYR A 25 5.44 4.42 -2.41
C TYR A 25 5.16 3.01 -1.89
N ASP A 26 5.88 2.01 -2.39
CA ASP A 26 5.95 0.66 -1.82
C ASP A 26 6.35 0.68 -0.34
N LEU A 27 7.48 1.27 -0.01
CA LEU A 27 7.93 1.38 1.37
C LEU A 27 6.94 2.18 2.22
N GLN A 28 6.37 3.25 1.67
CA GLN A 28 5.40 4.09 2.37
C GLN A 28 4.17 3.29 2.81
N TYR A 29 3.53 2.53 1.89
CA TYR A 29 2.32 1.79 2.26
C TYR A 29 2.61 0.62 3.18
N HIS A 30 3.80 0.00 3.13
CA HIS A 30 4.21 -1.01 4.10
C HIS A 30 4.30 -0.44 5.51
N ILE A 31 4.93 0.72 5.68
CA ILE A 31 5.04 1.41 6.98
C ILE A 31 3.65 1.78 7.51
N TYR A 32 2.77 2.31 6.65
CA TYR A 32 1.40 2.64 7.04
C TYR A 32 0.57 1.40 7.36
N THR A 33 0.78 0.30 6.66
CA THR A 33 0.13 -0.98 6.94
C THR A 33 0.55 -1.50 8.32
N VAL A 34 1.84 -1.43 8.68
CA VAL A 34 2.31 -1.79 10.03
C VAL A 34 1.67 -0.89 11.10
N ALA A 35 1.66 0.43 10.88
CA ALA A 35 1.07 1.37 11.83
C ALA A 35 -0.43 1.10 12.05
N LEU A 36 -1.17 0.85 10.96
CA LEU A 36 -2.59 0.53 11.01
C LEU A 36 -2.84 -0.85 11.63
N HIS A 37 -2.05 -1.87 11.28
CA HIS A 37 -2.10 -3.18 11.89
C HIS A 37 -1.96 -3.08 13.42
N ARG A 38 -0.92 -2.39 13.93
CA ARG A 38 -0.74 -2.15 15.37
C ARG A 38 -1.93 -1.44 16.00
N TYR A 39 -2.48 -0.44 15.32
CA TYR A 39 -3.60 0.33 15.80
C TYR A 39 -4.86 -0.55 15.94
N LEU A 40 -5.17 -1.33 14.92
CA LEU A 40 -6.34 -2.22 14.91
C LEU A 40 -6.21 -3.34 15.95
N THR A 41 -5.03 -3.96 16.08
CA THR A 41 -4.74 -4.97 17.13
C THR A 41 -5.03 -4.43 18.54
N LYS A 42 -4.82 -3.14 18.79
CA LYS A 42 -5.10 -2.52 20.10
C LYS A 42 -6.56 -2.13 20.31
N ARG A 43 -7.34 -1.97 19.23
CA ARG A 43 -8.67 -1.35 19.27
C ARG A 43 -9.80 -2.34 19.05
N LEU A 44 -9.57 -3.37 18.24
CA LEU A 44 -10.56 -4.35 17.85
C LEU A 44 -10.29 -5.67 18.57
N PRO A 45 -11.21 -6.13 19.44
CA PRO A 45 -11.18 -7.49 19.96
C PRO A 45 -11.17 -8.49 18.79
N GLU A 46 -10.40 -9.57 18.92
CA GLU A 46 -10.35 -10.65 17.92
C GLU A 46 -9.90 -10.21 16.51
N TYR A 47 -9.16 -9.10 16.43
CA TYR A 47 -8.59 -8.64 15.16
C TYR A 47 -7.63 -9.68 14.55
N SER A 48 -7.87 -9.96 13.28
CA SER A 48 -7.08 -10.80 12.39
C SER A 48 -6.70 -9.97 11.16
N TYR A 49 -5.41 -9.88 10.84
CA TYR A 49 -4.96 -9.17 9.65
C TYR A 49 -5.62 -9.71 8.38
N GLU A 50 -5.76 -11.03 8.26
CA GLU A 50 -6.31 -11.63 7.04
C GLU A 50 -7.76 -11.28 6.78
N ASP A 51 -8.56 -11.26 7.84
CA ASP A 51 -10.01 -11.10 7.73
C ASP A 51 -10.43 -9.63 7.74
N HIS A 52 -9.63 -8.75 8.36
CA HIS A 52 -10.03 -7.36 8.61
C HIS A 52 -9.23 -6.33 7.80
N PHE A 53 -8.03 -6.67 7.31
CA PHE A 53 -7.24 -5.76 6.50
C PHE A 53 -7.45 -6.02 5.00
N GLY A 54 -8.00 -5.03 4.30
CA GLY A 54 -8.39 -5.13 2.90
C GLY A 54 -7.33 -4.73 1.88
N GLY A 55 -6.14 -4.28 2.30
CA GLY A 55 -5.10 -3.74 1.43
C GLY A 55 -5.02 -2.22 1.41
N ALA A 56 -4.16 -1.70 0.54
CA ALA A 56 -3.85 -0.30 0.33
C ALA A 56 -4.16 0.12 -1.11
N PHE A 57 -4.75 1.32 -1.25
CA PHE A 57 -5.02 1.93 -2.55
C PHE A 57 -4.19 3.19 -2.70
N TYR A 58 -3.52 3.33 -3.85
CA TYR A 58 -2.88 4.57 -4.28
C TYR A 58 -3.63 5.13 -5.49
N LEU A 59 -4.14 6.36 -5.33
CA LEU A 59 -5.02 7.01 -6.29
C LEU A 59 -4.27 8.13 -7.00
N PHE A 60 -3.90 7.88 -8.25
CA PHE A 60 -3.39 8.87 -9.20
C PHE A 60 -4.59 9.56 -9.87
N VAL A 61 -5.18 10.52 -9.15
CA VAL A 61 -6.47 11.15 -9.48
C VAL A 61 -6.57 11.64 -10.94
N ARG A 62 -5.46 12.02 -11.57
CA ARG A 62 -5.42 12.46 -12.98
C ARG A 62 -5.73 11.35 -13.99
N GLY A 63 -5.49 10.09 -13.61
CA GLY A 63 -5.76 8.92 -14.44
C GLY A 63 -7.14 8.29 -14.21
N ILE A 64 -7.87 8.68 -13.15
CA ILE A 64 -9.14 8.03 -12.82
C ILE A 64 -10.21 8.40 -13.84
N ASN A 65 -10.86 7.39 -14.40
CA ASN A 65 -12.02 7.52 -15.28
C ASN A 65 -13.19 6.65 -14.76
N LYS A 66 -14.35 6.70 -15.44
CA LYS A 66 -15.55 5.95 -15.01
C LYS A 66 -15.59 4.51 -15.51
N ASP A 67 -14.78 4.18 -16.51
CA ASP A 67 -14.97 3.02 -17.38
C ASP A 67 -13.84 1.98 -17.22
N GLY A 68 -12.82 2.28 -16.41
CA GLY A 68 -11.62 1.46 -16.22
C GLY A 68 -10.97 1.64 -14.85
N SER A 69 -9.77 1.09 -14.70
CA SER A 69 -8.98 1.08 -13.46
C SER A 69 -7.69 1.91 -13.58
N GLU A 70 -7.58 2.75 -14.60
CA GLU A 70 -6.47 3.68 -14.75
C GLU A 70 -6.38 4.63 -13.55
N GLY A 71 -5.14 4.95 -13.17
CA GLY A 71 -4.86 5.78 -12.01
C GLY A 71 -5.17 5.12 -10.65
N ILE A 72 -5.52 3.84 -10.60
CA ILE A 72 -5.78 3.11 -9.35
C ILE A 72 -4.76 1.99 -9.20
N PHE A 73 -3.84 2.15 -8.27
CA PHE A 73 -2.96 1.07 -7.81
C PHE A 73 -3.55 0.45 -6.55
N PHE A 74 -3.53 -0.89 -6.46
CA PHE A 74 -3.95 -1.64 -5.30
C PHE A 74 -2.90 -2.69 -4.95
N ASP A 75 -2.59 -2.80 -3.66
CA ASP A 75 -1.81 -3.91 -3.12
C ASP A 75 -2.34 -4.35 -1.76
N LYS A 76 -2.31 -5.65 -1.48
CA LYS A 76 -2.49 -6.18 -0.12
C LYS A 76 -1.17 -6.85 0.25
N PRO A 77 -0.32 -6.19 1.06
CA PRO A 77 0.93 -6.78 1.52
C PRO A 77 0.70 -8.13 2.18
N ASP A 78 1.63 -9.06 1.96
CA ASP A 78 1.59 -10.35 2.65
C ASP A 78 1.70 -10.11 4.17
N LYS A 79 0.86 -10.81 4.93
CA LYS A 79 0.86 -10.73 6.38
C LYS A 79 2.25 -11.00 6.96
N ASP A 80 2.97 -11.99 6.45
CA ASP A 80 4.28 -12.38 6.97
C ASP A 80 5.31 -11.26 6.76
N VAL A 81 5.21 -10.51 5.67
CA VAL A 81 6.02 -9.31 5.43
C VAL A 81 5.68 -8.23 6.46
N ILE A 82 4.40 -7.99 6.71
CA ILE A 82 3.95 -6.99 7.69
C ILE A 82 4.36 -7.37 9.12
N MET A 83 4.28 -8.65 9.50
CA MET A 83 4.72 -9.11 10.82
C MET A 83 6.24 -8.96 10.97
N THR A 84 7.01 -9.36 9.95
CA THR A 84 8.47 -9.23 9.94
C THR A 84 8.89 -7.76 10.06
N LEU A 85 8.24 -6.87 9.31
CA LEU A 85 8.50 -5.44 9.36
C LEU A 85 8.06 -4.82 10.70
N ASP A 86 6.96 -5.30 11.28
CA ASP A 86 6.50 -4.89 12.61
C ASP A 86 7.58 -5.14 13.67
N ASP A 87 8.11 -6.35 13.69
CA ASP A 87 9.16 -6.78 14.62
C ASP A 87 10.44 -5.98 14.41
N TYR A 88 10.86 -5.80 13.15
CA TYR A 88 12.04 -4.99 12.83
C TYR A 88 11.91 -3.55 13.35
N ILE A 89 10.77 -2.89 13.10
CA ILE A 89 10.52 -1.51 13.52
C ILE A 89 10.46 -1.36 15.06
N ARG A 90 10.09 -2.41 15.80
CA ARG A 90 10.11 -2.38 17.29
C ARG A 90 11.51 -2.34 17.88
N GLY A 91 12.55 -2.39 17.05
CA GLY A 91 13.95 -2.49 17.46
C GLY A 91 14.34 -3.95 17.59
N GLY A 92 14.11 -4.72 16.51
CA GLY A 92 14.24 -6.18 16.40
C GLY A 92 15.13 -6.82 17.45
N SER A 93 14.63 -7.86 18.11
CA SER A 93 15.36 -8.67 19.09
C SER A 93 16.82 -8.84 18.65
N ASP A 94 17.72 -8.10 19.30
CA ASP A 94 19.15 -8.35 19.17
C ASP A 94 19.36 -9.82 19.54
N GLY A 95 19.76 -10.63 18.56
CA GLY A 95 20.30 -11.96 18.79
C GLY A 95 21.69 -11.88 19.38
#